data_AF-A0A4U0FGH9-F1
#
_entry.id   AF-A0A4U0FGH9-F1
#
_cell.length_a   1.000
_cell.length_b   1.000
_cell.length_c   1.000
_cell.angle_alpha   90.00
_cell.angle_beta   90.00
_cell.angle_gamma   90.00
#
_symmetry.space_group_name_H-M   'P 1'
#
loop_
_entity.id
_entity.type
_entity.pdbx_description
1 polymer ?
#
loop_
_entity_poly.entity_id
_entity_poly.type
_entity_poly.pdbx_seq_one_letter_code
_entity_poly.pdbx_strand_id
1 'polypeptide(L)'
;MWTIKARHVRDADGGTAALELETEDRRLDVNVRWDGCMELHVYSVTEENRELHDTFHTCDLVGFIEALHSLNEVCRHYFDKGSYWERDPDDEDRATDKLDAEISYQ
;
A
#
# COMPACT_ATOMS: atom_id res chain seq x y z
N MET A 1 -2.59 14.53 -9.81
CA MET A 1 -2.87 13.57 -10.90
C MET A 1 -1.58 12.85 -11.28
N TRP A 2 -1.64 11.66 -11.92
CA TRP A 2 -0.45 10.93 -12.40
C TRP A 2 -0.14 11.29 -13.86
N THR A 3 1.14 11.45 -14.17
CA THR A 3 1.65 11.72 -15.52
C THR A 3 2.56 10.58 -15.98
N ILE A 4 2.39 10.09 -17.21
CA ILE A 4 3.29 9.09 -17.81
C ILE A 4 4.56 9.80 -18.30
N LYS A 5 5.71 9.46 -17.73
CA LYS A 5 7.02 9.99 -18.14
C LYS A 5 7.65 9.16 -19.24
N ALA A 6 7.53 7.85 -19.14
CA ALA A 6 8.07 6.92 -20.12
C ALA A 6 7.18 5.68 -20.24
N ARG A 7 7.17 5.12 -21.46
CA ARG A 7 6.55 3.83 -21.77
C ARG A 7 7.59 2.95 -22.42
N HIS A 8 7.86 1.81 -21.79
CA HIS A 8 8.75 0.78 -22.29
C HIS A 8 7.92 -0.31 -22.96
N VAL A 9 8.36 -0.81 -24.12
CA VAL A 9 7.66 -1.84 -24.90
C VAL A 9 8.44 -3.15 -24.88
N ARG A 10 7.72 -4.28 -24.96
CA ARG A 10 8.30 -5.62 -25.07
C ARG A 10 8.66 -5.89 -26.52
N ASP A 11 9.87 -6.37 -26.74
CA ASP A 11 10.36 -6.68 -28.10
C ASP A 11 9.56 -7.81 -28.79
N ALA A 12 9.01 -8.74 -28.02
CA ALA A 12 8.35 -9.94 -28.57
C ALA A 12 6.97 -9.66 -29.19
N ASP A 13 6.17 -8.76 -28.61
CA ASP A 13 4.77 -8.53 -29.01
C ASP A 13 4.40 -7.04 -29.12
N GLY A 14 5.33 -6.11 -28.84
CA GLY A 14 5.07 -4.68 -28.82
C GLY A 14 4.17 -4.23 -27.66
N GLY A 15 3.83 -5.12 -26.72
CA GLY A 15 3.05 -4.81 -25.53
C GLY A 15 3.83 -3.90 -24.58
N THR A 16 3.14 -3.24 -23.64
CA THR A 16 3.83 -2.43 -22.62
C THR A 16 4.59 -3.33 -21.66
N ALA A 17 5.91 -3.13 -21.55
CA ALA A 17 6.79 -3.81 -20.60
C ALA A 17 6.82 -3.09 -19.24
N ALA A 18 6.87 -1.75 -19.26
CA ALA A 18 6.86 -0.95 -18.06
C ALA A 18 6.35 0.47 -18.34
N LEU A 19 5.92 1.14 -17.27
CA LEU A 19 5.56 2.56 -17.25
C LEU A 19 6.30 3.24 -16.12
N GLU A 20 6.83 4.42 -16.41
CA GLU A 20 7.33 5.35 -15.40
C GLU A 20 6.27 6.43 -15.22
N LEU A 21 5.76 6.60 -14.00
CA LEU A 21 4.75 7.59 -13.68
C LEU A 21 5.21 8.50 -12.55
N GLU A 22 4.73 9.73 -12.53
CA GLU A 22 5.04 10.72 -11.49
C GLU A 22 3.79 11.53 -11.18
N THR A 23 3.61 11.93 -9.91
CA THR A 23 2.56 12.87 -9.53
C THR A 23 2.93 14.29 -9.96
N GLU A 24 1.94 15.13 -10.28
CA GLU A 24 2.18 16.52 -10.69
C GLU A 24 2.99 17.35 -9.68
N ASP A 25 2.85 17.06 -8.39
CA ASP A 25 3.59 17.70 -7.31
C ASP A 25 4.99 17.10 -7.09
N ARG A 26 5.37 16.10 -7.90
CA ARG A 26 6.65 15.37 -7.88
C ARG A 26 6.99 14.72 -6.54
N ARG A 27 5.99 14.50 -5.69
CA ARG A 27 6.18 13.83 -4.40
C ARG A 27 6.26 12.32 -4.52
N LEU A 28 5.70 11.76 -5.59
CA LEU A 28 5.71 10.33 -5.86
C LEU A 28 6.16 10.07 -7.29
N ASP A 29 7.03 9.08 -7.48
CA ASP A 29 7.21 8.42 -8.76
C ASP A 29 7.10 6.90 -8.62
N VAL A 30 6.70 6.23 -9.69
CA VAL A 30 6.49 4.79 -9.68
C VAL A 30 6.96 4.16 -10.98
N ASN A 31 7.70 3.06 -10.85
CA ASN A 31 8.04 2.18 -11.95
C ASN A 31 7.11 0.97 -11.90
N VAL A 32 6.15 0.90 -12.83
CA VAL A 32 5.19 -0.20 -12.94
C VAL A 32 5.66 -1.17 -14.01
N ARG A 33 5.79 -2.44 -13.66
CA ARG A 33 6.08 -3.53 -14.60
C ARG A 33 4.82 -4.24 -15.05
N TRP A 34 4.90 -4.86 -16.23
CA TRP A 34 3.81 -5.61 -16.84
C TRP A 34 3.32 -6.83 -16.02
N ASP A 35 4.12 -7.31 -15.08
CA ASP A 35 3.78 -8.41 -14.16
C ASP A 35 3.09 -7.95 -12.87
N GLY A 36 2.78 -6.66 -12.75
CA GLY A 36 2.08 -6.08 -11.61
C GLY A 36 2.99 -5.67 -10.46
N CYS A 37 4.30 -5.92 -10.54
CA CYS A 37 5.25 -5.37 -9.57
C CYS A 37 5.40 -3.86 -9.80
N MET A 38 5.39 -3.10 -8.72
CA MET A 38 5.59 -1.66 -8.73
C MET A 38 6.67 -1.29 -7.72
N GLU A 39 7.55 -0.39 -8.12
CA GLU A 39 8.51 0.26 -7.24
C GLU A 39 8.03 1.71 -7.07
N LEU A 40 7.58 2.05 -5.86
CA LEU A 40 7.09 3.38 -5.51
C LEU A 40 8.19 4.13 -4.75
N HIS A 41 8.59 5.27 -5.28
CA HIS A 41 9.47 6.23 -4.62
C HIS A 41 8.63 7.31 -3.96
N VAL A 42 8.85 7.49 -2.66
CA VAL A 42 8.19 8.53 -1.87
C VAL A 42 9.23 9.57 -1.49
N TYR A 43 9.04 10.79 -2.00
CA TYR A 43 9.83 11.94 -1.63
C TYR A 43 9.06 12.76 -0.60
N SER A 44 9.58 12.83 0.62
CA SER A 44 9.09 13.81 1.59
C SER A 44 10.20 14.78 1.95
N VAL A 45 9.90 16.07 1.84
CA VAL A 45 10.73 17.12 2.40
C VAL A 45 10.21 17.36 3.82
N THR A 46 11.01 16.98 4.81
CA THR A 46 10.71 17.23 6.22
C THR A 46 10.70 18.74 6.52
N GLU A 47 10.13 19.15 7.65
CA GLU A 47 10.15 20.56 8.10
C GLU A 47 11.59 21.13 8.23
N GLU A 48 12.59 20.25 8.39
CA GLU A 48 14.02 20.60 8.42
C GLU A 48 14.68 20.63 7.02
N ASN A 49 13.90 20.55 5.95
CA ASN A 49 14.37 20.53 4.57
C ASN A 49 15.29 19.33 4.23
N ARG A 50 15.10 18.20 4.91
CA ARG A 50 15.73 16.93 4.55
C ARG A 50 14.81 16.16 3.61
N GLU A 51 15.35 15.70 2.49
CA GLU A 51 14.67 14.76 1.59
C GLU A 51 14.77 13.35 2.18
N LEU A 52 13.62 12.78 2.53
CA LEU A 52 13.49 11.35 2.79
C LEU A 52 13.13 10.66 1.49
N HIS A 53 13.87 9.58 1.20
CA HIS A 53 13.73 8.73 0.03
C HIS A 53 13.37 7.35 0.53
N ASP A 54 12.09 7.00 0.46
CA ASP A 54 11.62 5.64 0.74
C ASP A 54 11.28 4.94 -0.57
N THR A 55 11.72 3.69 -0.72
CA THR A 55 11.38 2.82 -1.85
C THR A 55 10.52 1.67 -1.34
N PHE A 56 9.30 1.56 -1.87
CA PHE A 56 8.41 0.44 -1.59
C PHE A 56 8.27 -0.44 -2.83
N HIS A 57 8.58 -1.72 -2.68
CA HIS A 57 8.27 -2.71 -3.71
C HIS A 57 6.93 -3.35 -3.38
N THR A 58 5.94 -3.19 -4.26
CA THR A 58 4.59 -3.73 -4.00
C THR A 58 4.56 -5.25 -3.99
N CYS A 59 5.54 -5.91 -4.62
CA CYS A 59 5.71 -7.36 -4.52
C CYS A 59 6.10 -7.84 -3.12
N ASP A 60 6.70 -6.97 -2.30
CA ASP A 60 7.11 -7.28 -0.94
C ASP A 60 6.00 -6.95 0.07
N LEU A 61 4.97 -6.20 -0.35
CA LEU A 61 3.88 -5.77 0.53
C LEU A 61 3.05 -6.94 1.05
N VAL A 62 2.93 -8.05 0.31
CA VAL A 62 2.20 -9.23 0.80
C VAL A 62 2.87 -9.79 2.06
N GLY A 63 4.18 -10.04 1.99
CA GLY A 63 4.94 -10.52 3.15
C GLY A 63 4.98 -9.50 4.29
N PHE A 64 5.01 -8.21 3.97
CA PHE A 64 4.91 -7.15 4.98
C PHE A 64 3.55 -7.13 5.69
N ILE A 65 2.44 -7.26 4.96
CA ILE A 65 1.08 -7.34 5.52
C ILE A 65 0.95 -8.58 6.40
N GLU A 66 1.44 -9.74 5.95
CA GLU A 66 1.45 -10.97 6.74
C GLU A 66 2.24 -10.80 8.05
N ALA A 67 3.42 -10.16 7.98
CA ALA A 67 4.22 -9.86 9.16
C ALA A 67 3.50 -8.91 10.13
N LEU A 68 2.80 -7.88 9.62
CA LEU A 68 2.01 -6.96 10.43
C LEU A 68 0.80 -7.65 11.08
N HIS A 69 0.13 -8.56 10.37
CA HIS A 69 -0.94 -9.38 10.95
C HIS A 69 -0.42 -10.26 12.08
N SER A 70 0.70 -10.96 11.87
CA SER A 70 1.33 -11.77 12.92
C SER A 70 1.77 -10.93 14.13
N LEU A 71 2.34 -9.74 13.89
CA LEU A 71 2.67 -8.80 14.95
C LEU A 71 1.43 -8.39 15.74
N ASN A 72 0.31 -8.14 15.07
CA ASN A 72 -0.95 -7.79 15.71
C ASN A 72 -1.42 -8.93 16.63
N GLU A 73 -1.36 -10.19 16.20
CA GLU A 73 -1.70 -11.34 17.03
C GLU A 73 -0.82 -11.45 18.27
N VAL A 74 0.49 -11.23 18.12
CA VAL A 74 1.43 -11.18 19.26
C VAL A 74 1.05 -10.07 20.22
N CYS A 75 0.78 -8.85 19.73
CA CYS A 75 0.34 -7.74 20.57
C CYS A 75 -0.95 -8.09 21.33
N ARG A 76 -1.94 -8.71 20.67
CA ARG A 76 -3.19 -9.15 21.32
C ARG A 76 -2.98 -10.21 22.38
N HIS A 77 -1.95 -11.05 22.23
CA HIS A 77 -1.63 -12.06 23.24
C HIS A 77 -1.07 -11.44 24.52
N TYR A 78 -0.30 -10.35 24.42
CA TYR A 78 0.44 -9.78 25.54
C TYR A 78 -0.22 -8.56 26.18
N PHE A 79 -1.06 -7.82 25.46
CA PHE A 79 -1.74 -6.64 26.00
C PHE A 79 -3.14 -7.00 26.52
N ASP A 80 -3.36 -6.73 27.81
CA ASP A 80 -4.58 -7.04 28.56
C ASP A 80 -5.68 -5.96 28.43
N LYS A 81 -6.73 -6.10 29.26
CA LYS A 81 -7.87 -5.17 29.37
C LYS A 81 -7.45 -3.70 29.46
N GLY A 82 -8.14 -2.86 28.70
CA GLY A 82 -7.90 -1.43 28.56
C GLY A 82 -6.91 -1.07 27.45
N SER A 83 -6.35 -2.05 26.73
CA SER A 83 -5.49 -1.80 25.57
C SER A 83 -6.31 -1.72 24.28
N TYR A 84 -5.80 -1.03 23.25
CA TYR A 84 -6.44 -1.02 21.92
C TYR A 84 -6.59 -2.42 21.30
N TRP A 85 -5.81 -3.39 21.78
CA TRP A 85 -5.80 -4.77 21.33
C TRP A 85 -6.80 -5.65 22.09
N GLU A 86 -7.54 -5.09 23.05
CA GLU A 86 -8.66 -5.73 23.72
C GLU A 86 -9.78 -5.99 22.71
N ARG A 87 -10.07 -7.25 22.41
CA ARG A 87 -11.24 -7.63 21.60
C ARG A 87 -12.51 -7.45 22.43
N ASP A 88 -13.42 -6.59 21.98
CA ASP A 88 -14.84 -6.76 22.31
C ASP A 88 -15.41 -7.79 21.30
N PRO A 89 -15.87 -8.98 21.73
CA PRO A 89 -16.41 -9.99 20.83
C PRO A 89 -17.61 -9.52 19.98
N ASP A 90 -18.24 -8.39 20.31
CA ASP A 90 -19.33 -7.78 19.54
C ASP A 90 -18.87 -6.86 18.38
N ASP A 91 -17.56 -6.60 18.21
CA ASP A 91 -17.04 -5.70 17.16
C ASP A 91 -16.74 -6.41 15.83
N GLU A 92 -16.55 -7.74 15.81
CA GLU A 92 -16.30 -8.49 14.56
C GLU A 92 -17.57 -8.63 13.70
N ASP A 93 -18.75 -8.79 14.31
CA ASP A 93 -20.03 -8.90 13.58
C ASP A 93 -20.53 -7.55 13.04
N ARG A 94 -20.17 -6.42 13.68
CA ARG A 94 -20.58 -5.08 13.23
C ARG A 94 -19.75 -4.53 12.08
N ALA A 95 -18.52 -5.01 11.91
CA ALA A 95 -17.62 -4.54 10.86
C ALA A 95 -17.97 -5.16 9.49
N THR A 96 -18.35 -6.44 9.46
CA THR A 96 -18.85 -7.15 8.28
C THR A 96 -20.22 -6.61 7.83
N ASP A 97 -21.15 -6.39 8.78
CA ASP A 97 -22.49 -5.84 8.47
C ASP A 97 -22.43 -4.44 7.84
N LYS A 98 -21.45 -3.59 8.22
CA LYS A 98 -21.28 -2.26 7.63
C LYS A 98 -20.69 -2.30 6.22
N LEU A 99 -19.76 -3.21 5.94
CA LEU A 99 -19.16 -3.35 4.61
C LEU A 99 -20.19 -3.86 3.60
N ASP A 100 -21.00 -4.84 3.98
CA ASP A 100 -22.05 -5.41 3.12
C ASP A 100 -23.19 -4.39 2.88
N ALA A 101 -23.51 -3.57 3.88
CA ALA A 101 -24.48 -2.48 3.72
C ALA A 101 -23.99 -1.43 2.71
N GLU A 102 -22.72 -1.01 2.75
CA GLU A 102 -22.20 0.02 1.83
C GLU A 102 -22.07 -0.48 0.38
N ILE A 103 -21.77 -1.75 0.15
CA ILE A 103 -21.70 -2.36 -1.19
C ILE A 103 -23.10 -2.50 -1.82
N SER A 104 -24.15 -2.68 -1.01
CA SER A 104 -25.52 -2.85 -1.50
C SER A 104 -26.21 -1.58 -2.01
N TYR A 105 -25.61 -0.40 -1.78
CA TYR A 105 -26.14 0.91 -2.18
C TYR A 105 -25.35 1.58 -3.33
N GLN A 106 -24.43 0.87 -3.99
CA GLN A 106 -23.77 1.30 -5.25
C GLN A 106 -24.28 0.47 -6.44
#